data_AF-A0A2V6WSY0-F1
#
_entry.id   AF-A0A2V6WSY0-F1
#
_cell.length_a   1.000
_cell.length_b   1.000
_cell.length_c   1.000
_cell.angle_alpha   90.00
_cell.angle_beta   90.00
_cell.angle_gamma   90.00
#
_symmetry.space_group_name_H-M   'P 1'
#
loop_
_entity.id
_entity.type
_entity.pdbx_description
1 polymer ?
#
loop_
_entity_poly.entity_id
_entity_poly.type
_entity_poly.pdbx_seq_one_letter_code
_entity_poly.pdbx_strand_id
1 'polypeptide(L)'
;MKHRRRQPGKHVSIRTARPPGAAPVYVGADVGGTWIRVATIRGGRVATETIRADRDLRKLAARLQPVWRRHGWSRRRVEVLVVASRGLWTARERRALARSLRELARHVEVISDAQAALLGAIGNRPGVLVLSGTGSILVGYDGDGRWARAGGLGPLVGDEGSGFWLGREWLRSRAQHGSLSSTLRLVHAADPIAAIAARTPTRERRPAPPGGEHSPGRPRARAPRPDRRELGGQRARQSMVPQGRDARDGPRRPAGSVARARRGAGRGSGPAGRDAGAPWCRPQAVARLGPREPRLGYTRMTPRRLVITVCPRERGIVVLPIVRGKRAVRLDAVAILRRLEELVAERGLTDRVRLREGCAGGCLAPGPNVSVEIFPMPRPGERPDHVAVGWKTYVYSIGSLECLATVIDENLGRVRR
;
A
#
# COMPACT_ATOMS: atom_id res chain seq x y z
N MET A 1 55.21 -33.08 52.26
CA MET A 1 55.79 -31.93 51.51
C MET A 1 56.29 -32.41 50.15
N LYS A 2 55.59 -32.09 49.06
CA LYS A 2 56.06 -32.29 47.67
C LYS A 2 55.64 -31.06 46.86
N HIS A 3 56.61 -30.19 46.55
CA HIS A 3 56.43 -29.02 45.70
C HIS A 3 56.17 -29.47 44.25
N ARG A 4 54.95 -29.28 43.73
CA ARG A 4 54.65 -29.36 42.30
C ARG A 4 54.69 -27.98 41.67
N ARG A 5 55.58 -27.84 40.68
CA ARG A 5 55.82 -26.67 39.84
C ARG A 5 54.54 -26.17 39.17
N ARG A 6 54.28 -24.85 39.25
CA ARG A 6 53.31 -24.13 38.41
C ARG A 6 53.84 -24.05 36.97
N GLN A 7 53.10 -24.55 35.99
CA GLN A 7 53.27 -24.18 34.58
C GLN A 7 52.46 -22.90 34.31
N PRO A 8 53.01 -21.87 33.64
CA PRO A 8 52.23 -20.72 33.21
C PRO A 8 51.36 -21.12 32.01
N GLY A 9 50.07 -20.77 32.11
CA GLY A 9 49.06 -21.09 31.11
C GLY A 9 49.38 -20.46 29.75
N LYS A 10 49.18 -21.27 28.69
CA LYS A 10 49.22 -20.82 27.31
C LYS A 10 48.26 -19.65 27.12
N HIS A 11 48.79 -18.48 26.78
CA HIS A 11 48.01 -17.38 26.23
C HIS A 11 47.24 -17.89 25.00
N VAL A 12 45.92 -18.07 25.13
CA VAL A 12 45.04 -18.21 23.96
C VAL A 12 44.92 -16.82 23.37
N SER A 13 45.82 -16.48 22.45
CA SER A 13 45.71 -15.29 21.64
C SER A 13 44.52 -15.44 20.69
N ILE A 14 43.33 -15.00 21.11
CA ILE A 14 42.23 -14.71 20.18
C ILE A 14 42.53 -13.37 19.50
N ARG A 15 43.58 -13.35 18.69
CA ARG A 15 43.69 -12.50 17.51
C ARG A 15 43.55 -13.49 16.36
N THR A 16 42.63 -13.30 15.44
CA THR A 16 42.98 -12.46 14.31
C THR A 16 41.80 -11.71 13.73
N ALA A 17 42.08 -10.43 13.48
CA ALA A 17 41.29 -9.51 12.68
C ALA A 17 41.04 -10.07 11.26
N ARG A 18 40.12 -9.40 10.54
CA ARG A 18 39.84 -9.62 9.12
C ARG A 18 41.15 -9.84 8.35
N PRO A 19 41.28 -10.90 7.53
CA PRO A 19 42.47 -11.08 6.70
C PRO A 19 42.61 -9.81 5.83
N PRO A 20 43.75 -9.10 5.91
CA PRO A 20 43.97 -7.90 5.12
C PRO A 20 43.85 -8.26 3.64
N GLY A 21 43.03 -7.50 2.89
CA GLY A 21 42.85 -7.66 1.44
C GLY A 21 41.51 -8.25 0.98
N ALA A 22 40.70 -8.87 1.84
CA ALA A 22 39.42 -9.41 1.40
C ALA A 22 38.33 -8.32 1.37
N ALA A 23 37.82 -7.96 0.18
CA ALA A 23 36.74 -6.98 0.01
C ALA A 23 35.50 -7.31 0.88
N PRO A 24 34.82 -6.32 1.46
CA PRO A 24 33.63 -6.56 2.28
C PRO A 24 32.50 -7.12 1.41
N VAL A 25 31.64 -7.93 2.02
CA VAL A 25 30.46 -8.51 1.37
C VAL A 25 29.22 -7.83 1.93
N TYR A 26 28.39 -7.28 1.05
CA TYR A 26 27.07 -6.74 1.39
C TYR A 26 26.01 -7.62 0.77
N VAL A 27 24.96 -7.93 1.52
CA VAL A 27 23.88 -8.80 1.06
C VAL A 27 22.54 -8.08 1.22
N GLY A 28 21.72 -8.11 0.17
CA GLY A 28 20.33 -7.69 0.19
C GLY A 28 19.43 -8.90 -0.03
N ALA A 29 18.35 -9.04 0.74
CA ALA A 29 17.35 -10.08 0.57
C ALA A 29 15.96 -9.46 0.40
N ASP A 30 15.36 -9.59 -0.77
CA ASP A 30 13.95 -9.24 -1.04
C ASP A 30 13.07 -10.48 -0.82
N VAL A 31 12.36 -10.49 0.30
CA VAL A 31 11.50 -11.59 0.75
C VAL A 31 10.08 -11.36 0.25
N GLY A 32 9.82 -11.88 -0.96
CA GLY A 32 8.49 -11.94 -1.55
C GLY A 32 7.64 -13.10 -1.00
N GLY A 33 6.41 -13.24 -1.52
CA GLY A 33 5.50 -14.31 -1.10
C GLY A 33 5.87 -15.70 -1.64
N THR A 34 6.53 -15.76 -2.80
CA THR A 34 6.90 -17.02 -3.47
C THR A 34 8.41 -17.23 -3.48
N TRP A 35 9.16 -16.17 -3.72
CA TRP A 35 10.61 -16.21 -3.90
C TRP A 35 11.28 -15.21 -2.98
N ILE A 36 12.47 -15.56 -2.52
CA ILE A 36 13.43 -14.65 -1.91
C ILE A 36 14.51 -14.40 -2.95
N ARG A 37 14.73 -13.13 -3.31
CA ARG A 37 15.87 -12.73 -4.15
C ARG A 37 16.99 -12.27 -3.25
N VAL A 38 18.15 -12.91 -3.38
CA VAL A 38 19.35 -12.55 -2.63
C VAL A 38 20.33 -11.89 -3.60
N ALA A 39 20.65 -10.62 -3.35
CA ALA A 39 21.65 -9.86 -4.08
C ALA A 39 22.91 -9.74 -3.21
N THR A 40 24.07 -9.93 -3.80
CA THR A 40 25.36 -9.84 -3.13
C THR A 40 26.25 -8.84 -3.84
N ILE A 41 26.87 -7.95 -3.08
CA ILE A 41 27.81 -6.95 -3.59
C ILE A 41 29.18 -7.22 -2.98
N ARG A 42 30.19 -7.40 -3.83
CA ARG A 42 31.59 -7.60 -3.43
C ARG A 42 32.52 -6.91 -4.41
N GLY A 43 33.28 -5.92 -3.95
CA GLY A 43 34.23 -5.19 -4.79
C GLY A 43 33.57 -4.56 -6.03
N GLY A 44 32.38 -3.97 -5.87
CA GLY A 44 31.60 -3.37 -6.94
C GLY A 44 30.84 -4.35 -7.84
N ARG A 45 31.09 -5.66 -7.76
CA ARG A 45 30.36 -6.67 -8.52
C ARG A 45 29.09 -7.09 -7.81
N VAL A 46 27.99 -7.19 -8.56
CA VAL A 46 26.68 -7.65 -8.09
C VAL A 46 26.42 -9.05 -8.61
N ALA A 47 26.01 -9.96 -7.73
CA ALA A 47 25.50 -11.29 -8.08
C ALA A 47 24.12 -11.49 -7.45
N THR A 48 23.22 -12.19 -8.14
CA THR A 48 21.86 -12.45 -7.64
C THR A 48 21.52 -13.93 -7.72
N GLU A 49 20.84 -14.44 -6.69
CA GLU A 49 20.26 -15.78 -6.69
C GLU A 49 18.84 -15.77 -6.11
N THR A 50 18.05 -16.79 -6.44
CA THR A 50 16.67 -16.93 -5.97
C THR A 50 16.49 -18.22 -5.19
N ILE A 51 15.80 -18.13 -4.06
CA ILE A 51 15.41 -19.31 -3.26
C ILE A 51 13.92 -19.26 -2.94
N ARG A 52 13.34 -20.40 -2.56
CA ARG A 52 11.91 -20.47 -2.23
C ARG A 52 11.62 -19.76 -0.91
N ALA A 53 10.61 -18.89 -0.92
CA ALA A 53 10.11 -18.23 0.28
C ALA A 53 9.28 -19.17 1.15
N ASP A 54 9.26 -18.90 2.45
CA ASP A 54 8.33 -19.48 3.41
C ASP A 54 7.33 -18.40 3.84
N ARG A 55 6.09 -18.78 4.10
CA ARG A 55 5.08 -17.83 4.62
C ARG A 55 5.42 -17.39 6.04
N ASP A 56 6.12 -18.24 6.80
CA ASP A 56 6.56 -17.92 8.14
C ASP A 56 7.95 -17.26 8.13
N LEU A 57 7.98 -15.94 8.32
CA LEU A 57 9.23 -15.16 8.39
C LEU A 57 10.18 -15.60 9.51
N ARG A 58 9.70 -16.31 10.55
CA ARG A 58 10.56 -16.85 11.60
C ARG A 58 11.53 -17.91 11.07
N LYS A 59 11.19 -18.55 9.95
CA LYS A 59 12.04 -19.53 9.27
C LYS A 59 13.05 -18.89 8.31
N LEU A 60 13.06 -17.57 8.17
CA LEU A 60 13.93 -16.88 7.20
C LEU A 60 15.42 -17.17 7.41
N ALA A 61 15.88 -17.19 8.66
CA ALA A 61 17.27 -17.54 8.97
C ALA A 61 17.63 -18.93 8.44
N ALA A 62 16.78 -19.94 8.71
CA ALA A 62 16.96 -21.30 8.22
C ALA A 62 16.89 -21.40 6.68
N ARG A 63 16.10 -20.54 6.02
CA ARG A 63 16.05 -20.47 4.55
C ARG A 63 17.30 -19.84 3.94
N LEU A 64 17.90 -18.86 4.60
CA LEU A 64 19.13 -18.20 4.14
C LEU A 64 20.39 -19.04 4.45
N GLN A 65 20.36 -19.87 5.48
CA GLN A 65 21.54 -20.62 5.93
C GLN A 65 22.19 -21.53 4.87
N PRO A 66 21.43 -22.24 3.99
CA PRO A 66 22.00 -22.95 2.85
C PRO A 66 22.76 -22.05 1.87
N VAL A 67 22.28 -20.82 1.63
CA VAL A 67 22.96 -19.83 0.79
C VAL A 67 24.30 -19.45 1.44
N TRP A 68 24.29 -19.14 2.74
CA TRP A 68 25.51 -18.81 3.49
C TRP A 68 26.54 -19.94 3.46
N ARG A 69 26.09 -21.20 3.61
CA ARG A 69 26.98 -22.37 3.54
C ARG A 69 27.63 -22.54 2.17
N ARG A 70 26.88 -22.39 1.07
CA ARG A 70 27.41 -22.50 -0.30
C ARG A 70 28.50 -21.46 -0.58
N HIS A 71 28.33 -20.24 -0.08
CA HIS A 71 29.30 -19.16 -0.28
C HIS A 71 30.41 -19.11 0.78
N GLY A 72 30.41 -20.02 1.76
CA GLY A 72 31.37 -20.01 2.87
C GLY A 72 31.29 -18.72 3.71
N TRP A 73 30.12 -18.10 3.79
CA TRP A 73 29.94 -16.85 4.54
C TRP A 73 29.75 -17.11 6.03
N SER A 74 30.35 -16.24 6.83
CA SER A 74 30.17 -16.16 8.28
C SER A 74 29.72 -14.76 8.68
N ARG A 75 29.22 -14.61 9.92
CA ARG A 75 28.87 -13.30 10.51
C ARG A 75 29.97 -12.26 10.31
N ARG A 76 31.24 -12.66 10.39
CA ARG A 76 32.39 -11.74 10.26
C ARG A 76 32.69 -11.35 8.81
N ARG A 77 32.26 -12.15 7.84
CA ARG A 77 32.52 -11.97 6.40
C ARG A 77 31.50 -11.05 5.74
N VAL A 78 30.25 -11.13 6.16
CA VAL A 78 29.16 -10.27 5.68
C VAL A 78 29.09 -9.02 6.56
N GLU A 79 29.40 -7.87 5.96
CA GLU A 79 29.42 -6.58 6.66
C GLU A 79 28.01 -6.11 6.99
N VAL A 80 27.13 -6.13 5.98
CA VAL A 80 25.73 -5.73 6.11
C VAL A 80 24.83 -6.74 5.42
N LEU A 81 23.76 -7.11 6.10
CA LEU A 81 22.59 -7.78 5.53
C LEU A 81 21.39 -6.84 5.62
N VAL A 82 20.81 -6.45 4.49
CA VAL A 82 19.54 -5.75 4.42
C VAL A 82 18.45 -6.74 4.02
N VAL A 83 17.39 -6.86 4.80
CA VAL A 83 16.22 -7.68 4.48
C VAL A 83 15.02 -6.79 4.24
N ALA A 84 14.50 -6.80 3.01
CA ALA A 84 13.22 -6.22 2.66
C ALA A 84 12.15 -7.32 2.73
N SER A 85 11.06 -7.10 3.46
CA SER A 85 10.01 -8.11 3.57
C SER A 85 8.61 -7.50 3.64
N ARG A 86 7.64 -8.28 3.13
CA ARG A 86 6.21 -7.95 3.16
C ARG A 86 5.70 -7.95 4.60
N GLY A 87 4.80 -7.02 4.91
CA GLY A 87 4.06 -7.02 6.18
C GLY A 87 4.86 -6.59 7.41
N LEU A 88 6.09 -6.08 7.24
CA LEU A 88 6.87 -5.53 8.35
C LEU A 88 6.71 -4.02 8.44
N TRP A 89 5.95 -3.56 9.42
CA TRP A 89 5.65 -2.12 9.55
C TRP A 89 6.11 -1.54 10.88
N THR A 90 6.03 -2.31 11.96
CA THR A 90 6.39 -1.79 13.28
C THR A 90 7.88 -1.92 13.53
N ALA A 91 8.45 -0.96 14.28
CA ALA A 91 9.82 -1.06 14.76
C ALA A 91 10.05 -2.32 15.61
N ARG A 92 9.01 -2.88 16.25
CA ARG A 92 9.10 -4.11 17.03
C ARG A 92 9.30 -5.33 16.14
N GLU A 93 8.52 -5.46 15.07
CA GLU A 93 8.64 -6.57 14.10
C GLU A 93 9.98 -6.54 13.39
N ARG A 94 10.40 -5.35 12.91
CA ARG A 94 11.71 -5.17 12.26
C ARG A 94 12.85 -5.56 13.20
N ARG A 95 12.83 -5.10 14.45
CA ARG A 95 13.84 -5.48 15.46
C ARG A 95 13.80 -6.98 15.79
N ALA A 96 12.62 -7.58 15.89
CA ALA A 96 12.49 -9.00 16.17
C ALA A 96 13.10 -9.86 15.04
N LEU A 97 12.79 -9.52 13.78
CA LEU A 97 13.37 -10.20 12.64
C LEU A 97 14.89 -9.98 12.55
N ALA A 98 15.35 -8.72 12.70
CA ALA A 98 16.78 -8.40 12.69
C ALA A 98 17.56 -9.21 13.74
N ARG A 99 17.01 -9.36 14.95
CA ARG A 99 17.62 -10.19 16.00
C ARG A 99 17.72 -11.67 15.60
N SER A 100 16.69 -12.23 14.98
CA SER A 100 16.72 -13.63 14.52
C SER A 100 17.75 -13.89 13.42
N LEU A 101 18.20 -12.85 12.71
CA LEU A 101 19.16 -12.91 11.61
C LEU A 101 20.56 -12.47 12.01
N ARG A 102 20.80 -12.08 13.27
CA ARG A 102 22.07 -11.48 13.71
C ARG A 102 23.30 -12.36 13.45
N GLU A 103 23.15 -13.68 13.42
CA GLU A 103 24.28 -14.59 13.17
C GLU A 103 24.72 -14.62 11.69
N LEU A 104 23.98 -13.98 10.79
CA LEU A 104 24.28 -13.97 9.36
C LEU A 104 25.21 -12.82 8.93
N ALA A 105 25.26 -11.71 9.67
CA ALA A 105 26.06 -10.54 9.31
C ALA A 105 26.47 -9.71 10.54
N ARG A 106 27.47 -8.83 10.39
CA ARG A 106 27.86 -7.88 11.46
C ARG A 106 26.71 -6.93 11.78
N HIS A 107 26.13 -6.35 10.73
CA HIS A 107 24.99 -5.46 10.80
C HIS A 107 23.82 -6.05 10.03
N VAL A 108 22.65 -6.06 10.66
CA VAL A 108 21.40 -6.49 10.03
C VAL A 108 20.42 -5.34 10.08
N GLU A 109 19.97 -4.93 8.91
CA GLU A 109 18.88 -3.97 8.75
C GLU A 109 17.67 -4.68 8.15
N VAL A 110 16.50 -4.38 8.68
CA VAL A 110 15.24 -4.92 8.18
C VAL A 110 14.37 -3.74 7.81
N ILE A 111 13.86 -3.74 6.59
CA ILE A 111 12.97 -2.71 6.04
C ILE A 111 11.73 -3.38 5.43
N SER A 112 10.69 -2.60 5.17
CA SER A 112 9.55 -3.12 4.42
C SER A 112 9.89 -3.26 2.92
N ASP A 113 9.16 -4.14 2.24
CA ASP A 113 9.21 -4.25 0.77
C ASP A 113 8.92 -2.91 0.08
N ALA A 114 7.97 -2.12 0.58
CA ALA A 114 7.66 -0.80 0.04
C ALA A 114 8.81 0.21 0.22
N GLN A 115 9.51 0.19 1.36
CA GLN A 115 10.69 1.03 1.59
C GLN A 115 11.80 0.67 0.60
N ALA A 116 12.07 -0.64 0.45
CA ALA A 116 13.05 -1.13 -0.51
C ALA A 116 12.71 -0.75 -1.96
N ALA A 117 11.43 -0.83 -2.33
CA ALA A 117 10.97 -0.44 -3.66
C ALA A 117 11.16 1.08 -3.91
N LEU A 118 10.88 1.94 -2.93
CA LEU A 118 11.11 3.38 -3.05
C LEU A 118 12.61 3.66 -3.23
N LEU A 119 13.46 3.15 -2.33
CA LEU A 119 14.91 3.35 -2.40
C LEU A 119 15.51 2.77 -3.69
N GLY A 120 15.03 1.62 -4.16
CA GLY A 120 15.47 1.04 -5.42
C GLY A 120 15.11 1.88 -6.64
N ALA A 121 14.03 2.66 -6.58
CA ALA A 121 13.59 3.52 -7.67
C ALA A 121 14.29 4.88 -7.68
N ILE A 122 14.47 5.51 -6.52
CA ILE A 122 14.96 6.90 -6.44
C ILE A 122 16.31 7.06 -5.75
N GLY A 123 16.90 5.99 -5.22
CA GLY A 123 18.09 6.03 -4.38
C GLY A 123 17.78 6.68 -3.03
N ASN A 124 18.73 7.43 -2.48
CA ASN A 124 18.57 8.15 -1.20
C ASN A 124 17.93 9.54 -1.35
N ARG A 125 17.21 9.80 -2.46
CA ARG A 125 16.57 11.10 -2.69
C ARG A 125 15.20 11.16 -2.02
N PRO A 126 14.70 12.36 -1.65
CA PRO A 126 13.32 12.51 -1.19
C PRO A 126 12.32 12.06 -2.26
N GLY A 127 11.23 11.46 -1.84
CA GLY A 127 10.15 11.07 -2.73
C GLY A 127 9.07 10.22 -2.07
N VAL A 128 8.03 9.91 -2.86
CA VAL A 128 6.88 9.12 -2.42
C VAL A 128 6.66 7.98 -3.41
N LEU A 129 6.43 6.78 -2.89
CA LEU A 129 5.98 5.62 -3.65
C LEU A 129 4.51 5.37 -3.33
N VAL A 130 3.72 5.24 -4.39
CA VAL A 130 2.33 4.77 -4.33
C VAL A 130 2.27 3.38 -4.95
N LEU A 131 1.87 2.38 -4.17
CA LEU A 131 1.59 1.04 -4.65
C LEU A 131 0.07 0.84 -4.67
N SER A 132 -0.47 0.47 -5.84
CA SER A 132 -1.85 0.02 -5.99
C SER A 132 -1.87 -1.24 -6.85
N GLY A 133 -2.03 -2.38 -6.18
CA GLY A 133 -2.16 -3.71 -6.78
C GLY A 133 -3.37 -4.42 -6.17
N THR A 134 -3.19 -5.64 -5.69
CA THR A 134 -4.24 -6.32 -4.91
C THR A 134 -4.64 -5.51 -3.66
N GLY A 135 -3.66 -4.97 -2.94
CA GLY A 135 -3.83 -3.97 -1.87
C GLY A 135 -3.19 -2.63 -2.25
N SER A 136 -3.22 -1.65 -1.36
CA SER A 136 -2.62 -0.32 -1.63
C SER A 136 -1.89 0.26 -0.43
N ILE A 137 -0.83 1.03 -0.71
CA ILE A 137 -0.02 1.70 0.31
C ILE A 137 0.73 2.88 -0.30
N LEU A 138 0.91 3.93 0.51
CA LEU A 138 1.85 5.01 0.25
C LEU A 138 2.98 4.97 1.26
N VAL A 139 4.22 5.12 0.79
CA VAL A 139 5.39 5.36 1.63
C VAL A 139 6.15 6.58 1.13
N GLY A 140 6.55 7.44 2.04
CA GLY A 140 7.33 8.65 1.76
C GLY A 140 8.68 8.60 2.47
N TYR A 141 9.70 9.12 1.80
CA TYR A 141 11.05 9.29 2.33
C TYR A 141 11.47 10.75 2.12
N ASP A 142 12.04 11.38 3.15
CA ASP A 142 12.45 12.78 3.08
C ASP A 142 13.91 12.99 2.63
N GLY A 143 14.67 11.91 2.42
CA GLY A 143 16.10 12.00 2.09
C GLY A 143 17.04 12.01 3.31
N ASP A 144 16.50 12.33 4.49
CA ASP A 144 17.24 12.56 5.74
C ASP A 144 16.91 11.50 6.80
N GLY A 145 16.52 10.29 6.36
CA GLY A 145 16.25 9.16 7.24
C GLY A 145 14.81 9.10 7.78
N ARG A 146 13.94 10.09 7.52
CA ARG A 146 12.55 10.03 8.01
C ARG A 146 11.62 9.39 7.00
N TRP A 147 10.71 8.59 7.54
CA TRP A 147 9.74 7.80 6.78
C TRP A 147 8.32 8.14 7.18
N ALA A 148 7.44 8.28 6.20
CA ALA A 148 6.00 8.41 6.38
C ALA A 148 5.27 7.27 5.67
N ARG A 149 4.08 6.91 6.18
CA ARG A 149 3.23 5.88 5.58
C ARG A 149 1.77 6.28 5.66
N ALA A 150 1.01 5.99 4.61
CA ALA A 150 -0.46 6.01 4.62
C ALA A 150 -1.01 4.72 3.98
N GLY A 151 -2.11 4.20 4.54
CA GLY A 151 -2.71 2.94 4.07
C GLY A 151 -1.90 1.68 4.44
N GLY A 152 -2.04 0.63 3.64
CA GLY A 152 -1.39 -0.67 3.88
C GLY A 152 -1.91 -1.39 5.13
N LEU A 153 -3.19 -1.20 5.46
CA LEU A 153 -3.88 -1.86 6.57
C LEU A 153 -4.52 -3.19 6.15
N GLY A 154 -4.48 -3.51 4.86
CA GLY A 154 -5.09 -4.70 4.31
C GLY A 154 -6.58 -4.49 3.95
N PRO A 155 -7.16 -5.45 3.22
CA PRO A 155 -8.47 -5.30 2.57
C PRO A 155 -9.67 -5.16 3.52
N LEU A 156 -9.51 -5.57 4.78
CA LEU A 156 -10.56 -5.49 5.79
C LEU A 156 -10.71 -4.08 6.38
N VAL A 157 -9.60 -3.36 6.55
CA VAL A 157 -9.55 -2.09 7.28
C VAL A 157 -9.19 -0.90 6.38
N GLY A 158 -8.50 -1.14 5.26
CA GLY A 158 -8.13 -0.09 4.31
C GLY A 158 -7.93 -0.65 2.91
N ASP A 159 -6.76 -0.35 2.32
CA ASP A 159 -6.42 -0.63 0.93
C ASP A 159 -7.32 0.12 -0.08
N GLU A 160 -7.77 1.33 0.27
CA GLU A 160 -8.51 2.22 -0.63
C GLU A 160 -7.73 2.46 -1.94
N GLY A 161 -8.46 2.45 -3.06
CA GLY A 161 -7.86 2.59 -4.39
C GLY A 161 -7.06 1.38 -4.86
N SER A 162 -6.99 0.28 -4.09
CA SER A 162 -6.48 -1.01 -4.56
C SER A 162 -7.45 -1.69 -5.53
N GLY A 163 -6.97 -2.70 -6.26
CA GLY A 163 -7.82 -3.55 -7.07
C GLY A 163 -8.85 -4.30 -6.23
N PHE A 164 -8.51 -4.79 -5.03
CA PHE A 164 -9.50 -5.41 -4.15
C PHE A 164 -10.61 -4.42 -3.79
N TRP A 165 -10.25 -3.21 -3.37
CA TRP A 165 -11.21 -2.17 -3.02
C TRP A 165 -12.14 -1.84 -4.20
N LEU A 166 -11.57 -1.60 -5.38
CA LEU A 166 -12.35 -1.32 -6.59
C LEU A 166 -13.27 -2.49 -6.98
N GLY A 167 -12.77 -3.72 -6.95
CA GLY A 167 -13.57 -4.91 -7.21
C GLY A 167 -14.69 -5.11 -6.20
N ARG A 168 -14.43 -4.82 -4.91
CA ARG A 168 -15.43 -4.88 -3.84
C ARG A 168 -16.53 -3.85 -4.05
N GLU A 169 -16.18 -2.59 -4.32
CA GLU A 169 -17.17 -1.54 -4.58
C GLU A 169 -18.02 -1.85 -5.83
N TRP A 170 -17.40 -2.41 -6.88
CA TRP A 170 -18.13 -2.91 -8.05
C TRP A 170 -19.11 -4.04 -7.71
N LEU A 171 -18.70 -5.01 -6.88
CA LEU A 171 -19.59 -6.09 -6.43
C LEU A 171 -20.75 -5.58 -5.58
N ARG A 172 -20.49 -4.64 -4.65
CA ARG A 172 -21.55 -4.01 -3.84
C ARG A 172 -22.58 -3.34 -4.73
N SER A 173 -22.13 -2.60 -5.75
CA SER A 173 -23.01 -1.98 -6.73
C SER A 173 -23.81 -3.03 -7.52
N ARG A 174 -23.18 -4.12 -7.99
CA ARG A 174 -23.88 -5.19 -8.71
C ARG A 174 -24.93 -5.94 -7.88
N ALA A 175 -24.64 -6.17 -6.60
CA ALA A 175 -25.58 -6.81 -5.69
C ALA A 175 -26.86 -5.99 -5.50
N GLN A 176 -26.74 -4.65 -5.43
CA GLN A 176 -27.88 -3.73 -5.36
C GLN A 176 -28.78 -3.80 -6.62
N HIS A 177 -28.21 -4.18 -7.77
CA HIS A 177 -28.94 -4.31 -9.05
C HIS A 177 -29.29 -5.76 -9.40
N GLY A 178 -29.36 -6.66 -8.42
CA GLY A 178 -29.90 -8.02 -8.59
C GLY A 178 -28.91 -9.09 -9.09
N SER A 179 -27.61 -8.80 -9.25
CA SER A 179 -26.62 -9.81 -9.70
C SER A 179 -25.98 -10.57 -8.53
N LEU A 180 -26.80 -11.29 -7.75
CA LEU A 180 -26.34 -11.95 -6.52
C LEU A 180 -25.46 -13.18 -6.79
N SER A 181 -25.81 -14.01 -7.77
CA SER A 181 -25.13 -15.29 -8.05
C SER A 181 -23.67 -15.12 -8.52
N SER A 182 -23.40 -14.09 -9.32
CA SER A 182 -22.03 -13.78 -9.78
C SER A 182 -21.16 -13.21 -8.65
N THR A 183 -21.77 -12.47 -7.73
CA THR A 183 -21.13 -11.92 -6.54
C THR A 183 -20.75 -13.02 -5.55
N LEU A 184 -21.69 -13.93 -5.24
CA LEU A 184 -21.46 -15.03 -4.30
C LEU A 184 -20.32 -15.96 -4.75
N ARG A 185 -20.20 -16.25 -6.06
CA ARG A 185 -19.08 -17.06 -6.58
C ARG A 185 -17.70 -16.47 -6.28
N LEU A 186 -17.56 -15.15 -6.28
CA LEU A 186 -16.28 -14.48 -6.02
C LEU A 186 -15.95 -14.44 -4.53
N VAL A 187 -16.97 -14.22 -3.69
CA VAL A 187 -16.83 -14.22 -2.23
C VAL A 187 -16.44 -15.60 -1.70
N HIS A 188 -16.93 -16.67 -2.32
CA HIS A 188 -16.62 -18.05 -1.93
C HIS A 188 -15.45 -18.68 -2.72
N ALA A 189 -14.68 -17.89 -3.45
CA ALA A 189 -13.48 -18.38 -4.13
C ALA A 189 -12.40 -18.84 -3.12
N ALA A 190 -11.46 -19.67 -3.56
CA ALA A 190 -10.35 -20.13 -2.72
C ALA A 190 -9.44 -18.98 -2.22
N ASP A 191 -9.34 -17.91 -3.01
CA ASP A 191 -8.75 -16.63 -2.61
C ASP A 191 -9.69 -15.49 -3.04
N PRO A 192 -10.64 -15.10 -2.18
CA PRO A 192 -11.61 -14.06 -2.49
C PRO A 192 -10.95 -12.72 -2.77
N ILE A 193 -9.83 -12.42 -2.09
CA ILE A 193 -9.13 -11.14 -2.24
C ILE A 193 -8.55 -11.03 -3.65
N ALA A 194 -7.81 -12.04 -4.08
CA ALA A 194 -7.24 -12.07 -5.43
C ALA A 194 -8.35 -12.14 -6.50
N ALA A 195 -9.39 -12.95 -6.29
CA ALA A 195 -10.49 -13.12 -7.23
C ALA A 195 -11.28 -11.81 -7.44
N ILE A 196 -11.56 -11.08 -6.36
CA ILE A 196 -12.25 -9.78 -6.41
C ILE A 196 -11.33 -8.72 -7.03
N ALA A 197 -10.06 -8.67 -6.64
CA ALA A 197 -9.11 -7.71 -7.20
C ALA A 197 -8.97 -7.84 -8.72
N ALA A 198 -8.99 -9.08 -9.23
CA ALA A 198 -8.94 -9.37 -10.66
C ALA A 198 -10.17 -8.88 -11.46
N ARG A 199 -11.28 -8.51 -10.78
CA ARG A 199 -12.48 -7.95 -11.41
C ARG A 199 -12.45 -6.44 -11.56
N THR A 200 -11.42 -5.78 -11.05
CA THR A 200 -11.19 -4.36 -11.33
C THR A 200 -11.17 -4.17 -12.84
N PRO A 201 -12.01 -3.28 -13.41
CA PRO A 201 -11.98 -2.98 -14.83
C PRO A 201 -10.61 -2.41 -15.17
N THR A 202 -9.70 -3.25 -15.65
CA THR A 202 -8.56 -2.75 -16.40
C THR A 202 -9.16 -2.21 -17.68
N ARG A 203 -9.03 -0.89 -17.88
CA ARG A 203 -9.52 -0.13 -19.06
C ARG A 203 -9.73 -1.05 -20.27
N GLU A 204 -10.95 -1.03 -20.82
CA GLU A 204 -11.15 -1.35 -22.23
C GLU A 204 -9.99 -0.75 -23.03
N ARG A 205 -9.36 -1.58 -23.87
CA ARG A 205 -8.27 -1.15 -24.74
C ARG A 205 -8.75 0.12 -25.45
N ARG A 206 -8.15 1.27 -25.10
CA ARG A 206 -8.27 2.48 -25.88
C ARG A 206 -7.86 2.09 -27.31
N PRO A 207 -8.68 2.29 -28.35
CA PRO A 207 -8.22 2.07 -29.71
C PRO A 207 -6.96 2.91 -29.92
N ALA A 208 -5.93 2.29 -30.50
CA ALA A 208 -4.68 2.96 -30.78
C ALA A 208 -4.97 4.22 -31.62
N PRO A 209 -4.33 5.37 -31.35
CA PRO A 209 -4.40 6.49 -32.27
C PRO A 209 -3.82 6.04 -33.62
N PRO A 210 -4.40 6.47 -34.76
CA PRO A 210 -3.82 6.20 -36.07
C PRO A 210 -2.41 6.79 -36.14
N GLY A 211 -1.51 6.06 -36.80
CA GLY A 211 -0.07 6.22 -36.71
C GLY A 211 0.44 7.64 -36.99
N GLY A 212 1.43 8.04 -36.19
CA GLY A 212 2.31 9.18 -36.44
C GLY A 212 3.73 8.76 -36.09
N GLU A 213 4.66 9.13 -36.97
CA GLU A 213 6.02 8.60 -37.10
C GLU A 213 6.95 8.83 -35.89
N HIS A 214 8.06 8.11 -35.93
CA HIS A 214 9.01 7.85 -34.86
C HIS A 214 9.79 9.09 -34.35
N SER A 215 10.18 9.06 -33.08
CA SER A 215 11.50 9.52 -32.64
C SER A 215 11.98 8.72 -31.41
N PRO A 216 13.25 8.27 -31.35
CA PRO A 216 13.74 7.31 -30.36
C PRO A 216 14.22 8.01 -29.08
N GLY A 217 13.78 7.54 -27.90
CA GLY A 217 14.24 8.11 -26.64
C GLY A 217 13.79 7.38 -25.36
N ARG A 218 14.72 6.59 -24.81
CA ARG A 218 14.81 6.00 -23.45
C ARG A 218 14.02 4.72 -23.11
N PRO A 219 14.68 3.72 -22.47
CA PRO A 219 14.05 2.46 -22.11
C PRO A 219 13.13 2.63 -20.90
N ARG A 220 11.84 2.36 -21.09
CA ARG A 220 10.90 2.09 -19.98
C ARG A 220 11.20 0.70 -19.43
N ALA A 221 11.54 0.61 -18.14
CA ALA A 221 11.61 -0.65 -17.43
C ALA A 221 10.23 -1.34 -17.46
N ARG A 222 10.08 -2.35 -18.31
CA ARG A 222 8.94 -3.26 -18.31
C ARG A 222 9.14 -4.28 -17.19
N ALA A 223 8.21 -4.32 -16.24
CA ALA A 223 8.09 -5.47 -15.35
C ALA A 223 7.79 -6.73 -16.20
N PRO A 224 8.45 -7.88 -15.95
CA PRO A 224 8.21 -9.10 -16.70
C PRO A 224 6.80 -9.65 -16.39
N ARG A 225 6.06 -9.96 -17.45
CA ARG A 225 4.81 -10.73 -17.36
C ARG A 225 5.18 -12.21 -17.13
N PRO A 226 4.49 -12.95 -16.24
CA PRO A 226 4.66 -14.39 -16.18
C PRO A 226 4.05 -15.02 -17.44
N ASP A 227 4.85 -15.85 -18.10
CA ASP A 227 4.48 -16.59 -19.29
C ASP A 227 3.38 -17.61 -18.96
N ARG A 228 2.35 -17.66 -19.79
CA ARG A 228 1.24 -18.61 -19.71
C ARG A 228 1.39 -19.60 -20.87
N ARG A 229 2.34 -20.51 -20.77
CA ARG A 229 2.41 -21.71 -21.61
C ARG A 229 3.07 -22.84 -20.84
N GLU A 230 2.24 -23.72 -20.29
CA GLU A 230 2.46 -25.17 -20.20
C GLU A 230 1.19 -25.78 -19.57
N LEU A 231 0.15 -25.90 -20.41
CA LEU A 231 -0.94 -26.84 -20.22
C LEU A 231 -0.94 -27.70 -21.48
N GLY A 232 -0.42 -28.91 -21.35
CA GLY A 232 -0.31 -29.85 -22.46
C GLY A 232 0.02 -31.26 -21.97
N GLY A 233 -1.03 -32.03 -21.69
CA GLY A 233 -1.05 -33.46 -21.96
C GLY A 233 -0.43 -34.38 -20.92
N GLN A 234 -1.28 -35.09 -20.18
CA GLN A 234 -1.33 -36.56 -20.25
C GLN A 234 -2.66 -37.07 -19.69
N ARG A 235 -3.43 -37.69 -20.59
CA ARG A 235 -4.56 -38.60 -20.30
C ARG A 235 -4.00 -40.02 -20.27
N ALA A 236 -4.36 -40.82 -19.26
CA ALA A 236 -4.58 -42.27 -19.33
C ALA A 236 -5.17 -42.72 -17.97
N ARG A 237 -6.46 -43.09 -17.91
CA ARG A 237 -6.99 -44.49 -17.90
C ARG A 237 -6.59 -45.25 -16.61
N GLN A 238 -7.51 -45.35 -15.66
CA GLN A 238 -8.37 -46.52 -15.38
C GLN A 238 -7.63 -47.71 -14.76
N SER A 239 -7.99 -48.08 -13.53
CA SER A 239 -8.03 -49.47 -13.04
C SER A 239 -8.94 -49.58 -11.80
N MET A 240 -9.87 -50.55 -11.86
CA MET A 240 -10.91 -50.93 -10.90
C MET A 240 -10.39 -51.73 -9.68
N VAL A 241 -10.96 -51.48 -8.49
CA VAL A 241 -11.73 -52.34 -7.52
C VAL A 241 -11.55 -53.89 -7.63
N PRO A 242 -11.46 -54.72 -6.53
CA PRO A 242 -12.52 -55.03 -5.50
C PRO A 242 -12.05 -55.18 -4.02
N GLN A 243 -12.81 -54.80 -2.98
CA GLN A 243 -13.99 -55.39 -2.27
C GLN A 243 -13.80 -56.73 -1.51
N GLY A 244 -14.14 -56.71 -0.19
CA GLY A 244 -14.45 -57.83 0.73
C GLY A 244 -14.22 -57.41 2.22
N ARG A 245 -15.23 -57.09 3.07
CA ARG A 245 -16.09 -57.94 3.95
C ARG A 245 -15.27 -58.75 4.99
N ASP A 246 -15.51 -58.84 6.30
CA ASP A 246 -16.67 -58.77 7.22
C ASP A 246 -16.16 -58.40 8.66
N ALA A 247 -16.81 -57.57 9.49
CA ALA A 247 -17.93 -57.77 10.44
C ALA A 247 -17.57 -58.28 11.87
N ARG A 248 -18.27 -57.69 12.88
CA ARG A 248 -18.50 -58.11 14.29
C ARG A 248 -17.43 -57.72 15.33
N ASP A 249 -17.70 -57.23 16.54
CA ASP A 249 -18.92 -57.00 17.35
C ASP A 249 -18.63 -55.89 18.40
N GLY A 250 -19.68 -55.21 18.89
CA GLY A 250 -19.63 -54.29 20.04
C GLY A 250 -19.51 -55.05 21.39
N PRO A 251 -19.71 -54.42 22.58
CA PRO A 251 -20.80 -53.46 22.82
C PRO A 251 -20.56 -52.30 23.85
N ARG A 252 -21.52 -51.35 23.81
CA ARG A 252 -22.17 -50.61 24.92
C ARG A 252 -21.44 -49.46 25.69
N ARG A 253 -22.05 -48.27 25.50
CA ARG A 253 -22.13 -47.03 26.31
C ARG A 253 -22.73 -47.28 27.75
N PRO A 254 -22.90 -46.31 28.70
CA PRO A 254 -23.05 -44.85 28.49
C PRO A 254 -22.64 -43.84 29.62
N ALA A 255 -22.86 -42.54 29.28
CA ALA A 255 -23.40 -41.45 30.11
C ALA A 255 -22.48 -40.52 30.94
N GLY A 256 -22.91 -39.24 31.01
CA GLY A 256 -22.48 -38.21 31.99
C GLY A 256 -21.89 -36.95 31.36
N SER A 257 -22.68 -36.02 30.80
CA SER A 257 -23.39 -34.90 31.46
C SER A 257 -22.60 -33.59 31.52
N VAL A 258 -23.14 -32.64 30.76
CA VAL A 258 -23.12 -31.17 30.84
C VAL A 258 -23.06 -30.62 32.28
N ALA A 259 -22.26 -29.56 32.54
CA ALA A 259 -22.75 -28.23 32.96
C ALA A 259 -21.74 -27.30 33.69
N ARG A 260 -21.76 -26.05 33.22
CA ARG A 260 -21.77 -24.75 33.94
C ARG A 260 -20.53 -24.18 34.67
N ALA A 261 -20.16 -23.03 34.11
CA ALA A 261 -19.65 -21.79 34.69
C ALA A 261 -19.98 -21.50 36.17
N ARG A 262 -18.99 -20.95 36.87
CA ARG A 262 -19.19 -19.96 37.95
C ARG A 262 -18.12 -18.85 37.90
N ARG A 263 -18.60 -17.63 38.14
CA ARG A 263 -17.85 -16.39 38.34
C ARG A 263 -17.18 -16.41 39.72
N GLY A 264 -16.03 -15.74 39.85
CA GLY A 264 -15.42 -15.39 41.13
C GLY A 264 -14.62 -14.10 40.98
N ALA A 265 -15.09 -13.04 41.66
CA ALA A 265 -14.41 -11.76 41.79
C ALA A 265 -13.45 -11.80 43.00
N GLY A 266 -12.31 -11.11 42.90
CA GLY A 266 -11.39 -10.88 44.02
C GLY A 266 -10.49 -9.68 43.74
N ARG A 267 -10.43 -8.74 44.69
CA ARG A 267 -9.63 -7.49 44.67
C ARG A 267 -8.37 -7.65 45.54
N GLY A 268 -7.36 -6.80 45.26
CA GLY A 268 -6.18 -6.46 46.10
C GLY A 268 -4.92 -7.24 45.72
N SER A 269 -3.69 -6.72 45.65
CA SER A 269 -3.02 -5.45 46.03
C SER A 269 -1.60 -5.47 45.38
N GLY A 270 -0.97 -4.30 45.14
CA GLY A 270 0.36 -4.16 44.46
C GLY A 270 1.58 -4.62 45.30
N PRO A 271 2.86 -4.22 45.00
CA PRO A 271 3.33 -3.14 44.11
C PRO A 271 4.63 -3.40 43.27
N ALA A 272 4.99 -2.37 42.48
CA ALA A 272 6.34 -1.89 42.10
C ALA A 272 7.23 -2.63 41.06
N GLY A 273 7.48 -1.94 39.93
CA GLY A 273 8.60 -2.17 39.01
C GLY A 273 8.63 -1.07 37.94
N ARG A 274 9.55 -0.12 38.06
CA ARG A 274 9.71 1.06 37.19
C ARG A 274 10.37 0.64 35.88
N ASP A 275 9.80 1.01 34.74
CA ASP A 275 10.52 1.05 33.46
C ASP A 275 10.12 2.29 32.66
N ALA A 276 11.11 3.11 32.35
CA ALA A 276 11.01 4.33 31.57
C ALA A 276 10.78 4.00 30.08
N GLY A 277 9.59 4.35 29.56
CA GLY A 277 9.23 4.20 28.15
C GLY A 277 8.86 5.55 27.52
N ALA A 278 9.61 5.94 26.49
CA ALA A 278 9.32 7.10 25.64
C ALA A 278 8.00 6.91 24.84
N PRO A 279 7.28 8.00 24.49
CA PRO A 279 5.83 7.94 24.29
C PRO A 279 5.45 7.89 22.81
N TRP A 280 4.61 6.92 22.41
CA TRP A 280 3.77 7.07 21.22
C TRP A 280 2.36 6.54 21.48
N CYS A 281 1.46 7.51 21.59
CA CYS A 281 0.00 7.47 21.38
C CYS A 281 -0.83 6.43 22.16
N ARG A 282 -1.45 6.91 23.25
CA ARG A 282 -2.83 6.52 23.60
C ARG A 282 -3.68 7.76 23.92
N PRO A 283 -4.98 7.73 23.59
CA PRO A 283 -5.87 8.88 23.73
C PRO A 283 -6.33 9.03 25.17
N GLN A 284 -6.30 10.24 25.73
CA GLN A 284 -6.98 10.54 26.99
C GLN A 284 -7.87 11.77 26.87
N ALA A 285 -8.96 11.67 27.61
CA ALA A 285 -10.12 12.53 27.63
C ALA A 285 -9.85 13.92 28.21
N VAL A 286 -10.83 14.77 27.94
CA VAL A 286 -10.94 16.21 28.17
C VAL A 286 -10.79 16.58 29.65
N ALA A 287 -9.86 17.48 29.97
CA ALA A 287 -9.86 18.27 31.20
C ALA A 287 -9.55 19.73 30.87
N ARG A 288 -10.45 20.62 31.30
CA ARG A 288 -10.48 22.06 31.04
C ARG A 288 -9.38 22.79 31.82
N LEU A 289 -8.49 23.50 31.13
CA LEU A 289 -7.76 24.67 31.64
C LEU A 289 -7.47 25.60 30.45
N GLY A 290 -8.04 26.82 30.45
CA GLY A 290 -7.62 27.92 29.58
C GLY A 290 -6.79 28.95 30.36
N PRO A 291 -6.42 30.10 29.77
CA PRO A 291 -6.08 30.34 28.37
C PRO A 291 -4.66 30.95 28.26
N ARG A 292 -3.70 30.23 27.67
CA ARG A 292 -2.53 30.83 27.00
C ARG A 292 -2.15 29.95 25.81
N GLU A 293 -2.82 30.21 24.68
CA GLU A 293 -2.47 29.63 23.37
C GLU A 293 -1.29 30.39 22.75
N PRO A 294 -0.22 29.71 22.31
CA PRO A 294 0.31 29.93 20.98
C PRO A 294 -0.56 29.12 20.02
N ARG A 295 -1.45 29.80 19.30
CA ARG A 295 -2.30 29.22 18.26
C ARG A 295 -1.45 28.47 17.24
N LEU A 296 -1.47 27.13 17.27
CA LEU A 296 -1.08 26.33 16.12
C LEU A 296 -2.17 26.53 15.05
N GLY A 297 -1.98 27.55 14.22
CA GLY A 297 -2.89 27.86 13.13
C GLY A 297 -2.93 26.72 12.13
N TYR A 298 -3.98 25.90 12.18
CA TYR A 298 -4.47 25.23 10.99
C TYR A 298 -4.86 26.31 9.98
N THR A 299 -4.49 26.09 8.71
CA THR A 299 -4.96 26.79 7.50
C THR A 299 -4.11 27.96 6.97
N ARG A 300 -2.90 27.68 6.49
CA ARG A 300 -2.44 28.33 5.24
C ARG A 300 -2.85 27.42 4.08
N MET A 301 -3.98 27.68 3.45
CA MET A 301 -4.31 27.02 2.18
C MET A 301 -3.30 27.50 1.15
N THR A 302 -2.46 26.59 0.64
CA THR A 302 -1.62 26.87 -0.52
C THR A 302 -2.51 27.23 -1.71
N PRO A 303 -2.10 28.16 -2.59
CA PRO A 303 -2.84 28.48 -3.79
C PRO A 303 -3.09 27.21 -4.61
N ARG A 304 -4.32 27.01 -5.08
CA ARG A 304 -4.75 25.81 -5.82
C ARG A 304 -5.04 26.13 -7.28
N ARG A 305 -4.79 25.16 -8.14
CA ARG A 305 -5.36 25.08 -9.49
C ARG A 305 -6.36 23.92 -9.57
N LEU A 306 -7.41 24.10 -10.36
CA LEU A 306 -8.49 23.13 -10.58
C LEU A 306 -8.47 22.62 -12.01
N VAL A 307 -8.81 21.34 -12.17
CA VAL A 307 -9.28 20.81 -13.44
C VAL A 307 -10.71 20.34 -13.24
N ILE A 308 -11.66 21.02 -13.88
CA ILE A 308 -13.08 20.71 -13.81
C ILE A 308 -13.43 19.89 -15.06
N THR A 309 -13.93 18.68 -14.85
CA THR A 309 -14.35 17.76 -15.91
C THR A 309 -15.87 17.64 -15.90
N VAL A 310 -16.49 17.87 -17.06
CA VAL A 310 -17.93 17.70 -17.28
C VAL A 310 -18.13 16.67 -18.39
N CYS A 311 -19.10 15.77 -18.24
CA CYS A 311 -19.41 14.76 -19.26
C CYS A 311 -20.57 15.24 -20.13
N PRO A 312 -20.33 15.75 -21.36
CA PRO A 312 -21.40 16.27 -22.22
C PRO A 312 -22.42 15.20 -22.65
N ARG A 313 -22.07 13.91 -22.51
CA ARG A 313 -22.94 12.77 -22.88
C ARG A 313 -23.93 12.37 -21.78
N GLU A 314 -23.80 12.91 -20.58
CA GLU A 314 -24.72 12.60 -19.49
C GLU A 314 -26.07 13.28 -19.69
N ARG A 315 -27.13 12.47 -19.59
CA ARG A 315 -28.50 12.93 -19.74
C ARG A 315 -29.02 13.45 -18.41
N GLY A 316 -29.79 14.52 -18.46
CA GLY A 316 -30.47 15.08 -17.30
C GLY A 316 -30.37 16.60 -17.28
N ILE A 317 -31.19 17.22 -16.44
CA ILE A 317 -31.26 18.67 -16.29
C ILE A 317 -31.27 18.98 -14.81
N VAL A 318 -30.48 19.97 -14.41
CA VAL A 318 -30.53 20.55 -13.07
C VAL A 318 -31.01 22.00 -13.15
N VAL A 319 -31.65 22.48 -12.09
CA VAL A 319 -32.19 23.84 -12.02
C VAL A 319 -31.56 24.55 -10.86
N LEU A 320 -30.66 25.48 -11.14
CA LEU A 320 -29.96 26.28 -10.13
C LEU A 320 -29.48 27.61 -10.71
N PRO A 321 -29.23 28.63 -9.87
CA PRO A 321 -28.59 29.86 -10.31
C PRO A 321 -27.15 29.61 -10.79
N ILE A 322 -26.68 30.39 -11.78
CA ILE A 322 -25.26 30.37 -12.17
C ILE A 322 -24.40 31.00 -11.07
N VAL A 323 -24.86 32.14 -10.55
CA VAL A 323 -24.26 32.90 -9.45
C VAL A 323 -25.28 33.06 -8.32
N ARG A 324 -24.80 33.08 -7.07
CA ARG A 324 -25.63 33.22 -5.86
C ARG A 324 -26.58 34.41 -5.96
N GLY A 325 -27.85 34.20 -5.60
CA GLY A 325 -28.89 35.24 -5.58
C GLY A 325 -29.46 35.63 -6.95
N LYS A 326 -29.04 34.98 -8.04
CA LYS A 326 -29.63 35.18 -9.37
C LYS A 326 -30.76 34.18 -9.64
N ARG A 327 -31.56 34.43 -10.68
CA ARG A 327 -32.63 33.52 -11.12
C ARG A 327 -32.05 32.15 -11.50
N ALA A 328 -32.71 31.09 -11.06
CA ALA A 328 -32.34 29.73 -11.42
C ALA A 328 -32.59 29.47 -12.91
N VAL A 329 -31.69 28.71 -13.53
CA VAL A 329 -31.76 28.34 -14.95
C VAL A 329 -31.68 26.83 -15.09
N ARG A 330 -32.32 26.30 -16.14
CA ARG A 330 -32.24 24.88 -16.51
C ARG A 330 -30.89 24.64 -17.20
N LEU A 331 -30.13 23.67 -16.71
CA LEU A 331 -28.80 23.37 -17.19
C LEU A 331 -28.65 21.87 -17.44
N ASP A 332 -28.33 21.50 -18.67
CA ASP A 332 -27.77 20.18 -19.01
C ASP A 332 -26.24 20.21 -18.91
N ALA A 333 -25.57 19.10 -19.23
CA ALA A 333 -24.12 19.00 -19.13
C ALA A 333 -23.38 20.00 -20.03
N VAL A 334 -23.89 20.25 -21.24
CA VAL A 334 -23.30 21.19 -22.21
C VAL A 334 -23.44 22.63 -21.70
N ALA A 335 -24.62 22.99 -21.19
CA ALA A 335 -24.87 24.28 -20.59
C ALA A 335 -24.03 24.50 -19.33
N ILE A 336 -23.83 23.48 -18.49
CA ILE A 336 -22.93 23.56 -17.32
C ILE A 336 -21.51 23.88 -17.74
N LEU A 337 -20.96 23.15 -18.72
CA LEU A 337 -19.60 23.37 -19.21
C LEU A 337 -19.44 24.81 -19.70
N ARG A 338 -20.33 25.26 -20.59
CA ARG A 338 -20.31 26.62 -21.14
C ARG A 338 -20.41 27.70 -20.05
N ARG A 339 -21.35 27.56 -19.10
CA ARG A 339 -21.52 28.56 -18.02
C ARG A 339 -20.32 28.59 -17.07
N LEU A 340 -19.66 27.46 -16.84
CA LEU A 340 -18.43 27.45 -16.04
C LEU A 340 -17.25 28.09 -16.80
N GLU A 341 -17.15 27.90 -18.12
CA GLU A 341 -16.15 28.58 -18.95
C GLU A 341 -16.33 30.11 -18.92
N GLU A 342 -17.56 30.59 -19.10
CA GLU A 342 -17.93 31.99 -18.97
C GLU A 342 -17.54 32.54 -17.58
N LEU A 343 -17.91 31.83 -16.50
CA LEU A 343 -17.56 32.22 -15.12
C LEU A 343 -16.04 32.30 -14.88
N VAL A 344 -15.26 31.38 -15.46
CA VAL A 344 -13.79 31.39 -15.33
C VAL A 344 -13.20 32.59 -16.06
N ALA A 345 -13.68 32.89 -17.26
CA ALA A 345 -13.23 34.03 -18.05
C ALA A 345 -13.60 35.37 -17.37
N GLU A 346 -14.86 35.54 -16.98
CA GLU A 346 -15.37 36.75 -16.30
C GLU A 346 -14.63 37.05 -15.00
N ARG A 347 -14.18 36.02 -14.28
CA ARG A 347 -13.45 36.14 -13.01
C ARG A 347 -11.93 36.20 -13.16
N GLY A 348 -11.39 36.12 -14.38
CA GLY A 348 -9.95 36.10 -14.63
C GLY A 348 -9.24 34.89 -14.01
N LEU A 349 -9.89 33.72 -13.99
CA LEU A 349 -9.40 32.51 -13.32
C LEU A 349 -8.70 31.52 -14.26
N THR A 350 -8.44 31.88 -15.51
CA THR A 350 -7.93 30.98 -16.57
C THR A 350 -6.59 30.30 -16.21
N ASP A 351 -5.73 30.96 -15.45
CA ASP A 351 -4.45 30.38 -14.99
C ASP A 351 -4.64 29.33 -13.89
N ARG A 352 -5.79 29.36 -13.22
CA ARG A 352 -6.08 28.54 -12.03
C ARG A 352 -7.16 27.51 -12.27
N VAL A 353 -8.04 27.67 -13.25
CA VAL A 353 -9.12 26.74 -13.52
C VAL A 353 -9.08 26.36 -14.99
N ARG A 354 -8.91 25.06 -15.25
CA ARG A 354 -9.06 24.49 -16.58
C ARG A 354 -10.32 23.66 -16.64
N LEU A 355 -11.12 23.87 -17.68
CA LEU A 355 -12.25 23.01 -18.00
C LEU A 355 -11.87 22.02 -19.08
N ARG A 356 -12.48 20.83 -19.03
CA ARG A 356 -12.39 19.85 -20.09
C ARG A 356 -13.63 18.98 -20.16
N GLU A 357 -13.88 18.46 -21.34
CA GLU A 357 -14.84 17.39 -21.55
C GLU A 357 -14.22 16.04 -21.16
N GLY A 358 -15.01 15.20 -20.49
CA GLY A 358 -14.58 13.85 -20.15
C GLY A 358 -15.52 13.17 -19.18
N CYS A 359 -15.23 11.92 -18.83
CA CYS A 359 -16.00 11.23 -17.81
C CYS A 359 -15.78 11.90 -16.44
N ALA A 360 -16.84 12.51 -15.90
CA ALA A 360 -16.86 13.08 -14.56
C ALA A 360 -17.03 12.00 -13.47
N GLY A 361 -17.22 10.73 -13.85
CA GLY A 361 -17.65 9.67 -12.95
C GLY A 361 -19.17 9.72 -12.72
N GLY A 362 -19.72 8.73 -12.01
CA GLY A 362 -21.18 8.68 -11.78
C GLY A 362 -21.98 8.08 -12.93
N CYS A 363 -21.36 7.30 -13.83
CA CYS A 363 -21.97 6.67 -15.02
C CYS A 363 -23.22 5.79 -14.77
N LEU A 364 -23.59 5.58 -13.51
CA LEU A 364 -24.71 4.77 -13.07
C LEU A 364 -25.88 5.61 -12.54
N ALA A 365 -25.78 6.95 -12.58
CA ALA A 365 -26.78 7.86 -12.04
C ALA A 365 -27.23 8.90 -13.10
N PRO A 366 -28.50 9.32 -13.08
CA PRO A 366 -29.02 10.35 -13.96
C PRO A 366 -28.60 11.75 -13.51
N GLY A 367 -28.35 12.64 -14.46
CA GLY A 367 -27.99 14.03 -14.21
C GLY A 367 -26.61 14.40 -14.77
N PRO A 368 -26.38 15.69 -15.09
CA PRO A 368 -25.06 16.15 -15.44
C PRO A 368 -24.15 16.12 -14.21
N ASN A 369 -23.03 15.40 -14.29
CA ASN A 369 -22.05 15.26 -13.23
C ASN A 369 -20.84 16.17 -13.49
N VAL A 370 -20.27 16.68 -12.41
CA VAL A 370 -19.08 17.52 -12.46
C VAL A 370 -18.03 16.95 -11.52
N SER A 371 -16.83 16.72 -12.04
CA SER A 371 -15.67 16.31 -11.25
C SER A 371 -14.65 17.43 -11.17
N VAL A 372 -14.12 17.68 -9.99
CA VAL A 372 -13.11 18.69 -9.72
C VAL A 372 -11.86 18.01 -9.18
N GLU A 373 -10.78 18.04 -9.94
CA GLU A 373 -9.45 17.64 -9.46
C GLU A 373 -8.69 18.88 -8.97
N ILE A 374 -8.12 18.80 -7.78
CA ILE A 374 -7.45 19.91 -7.09
C ILE A 374 -5.95 19.65 -7.10
N PHE A 375 -5.16 20.60 -7.59
CA PHE A 375 -3.72 20.50 -7.65
C PHE A 375 -3.07 21.70 -6.93
N PRO A 376 -1.86 21.54 -6.39
CA PRO A 376 -1.08 22.66 -5.88
C PRO A 376 -0.69 23.60 -7.03
N MET A 377 -0.66 24.90 -6.78
CA MET A 377 -0.02 25.84 -7.69
C MET A 377 1.50 25.63 -7.68
N PRO A 378 2.16 25.55 -8.85
CA PRO A 378 3.61 25.53 -8.92
C PRO A 378 4.17 26.85 -8.38
N ARG A 379 5.35 26.80 -7.76
CA ARG A 379 6.09 28.03 -7.44
C ARG A 379 6.63 28.66 -8.74
N PRO A 380 6.92 29.97 -8.75
CA PRO A 380 7.57 30.59 -9.89
C PRO A 380 8.83 29.81 -10.31
N GLY A 381 8.90 29.39 -11.58
CA GLY A 381 10.00 28.60 -12.13
C GLY A 381 9.89 27.07 -11.98
N GLU A 382 8.91 26.55 -11.22
CA GLU A 382 8.67 25.11 -11.10
C GLU A 382 7.71 24.61 -12.18
N ARG A 383 7.94 23.38 -12.67
CA ARG A 383 6.97 22.71 -13.55
C ARG A 383 5.72 22.32 -12.76
N PRO A 384 4.51 22.51 -13.31
CA PRO A 384 3.28 22.06 -12.65
C PRO A 384 3.31 20.55 -12.36
N ASP A 385 3.11 20.17 -11.10
CA ASP A 385 2.92 18.76 -10.75
C ASP A 385 1.54 18.29 -11.26
N HIS A 386 1.49 17.09 -11.83
CA HIS A 386 0.27 16.46 -12.32
C HIS A 386 -0.39 15.54 -11.28
N VAL A 387 0.09 15.54 -10.03
CA VAL A 387 -0.53 14.83 -8.92
C VAL A 387 -1.60 15.70 -8.25
N ALA A 388 -2.86 15.27 -8.33
CA ALA A 388 -3.95 15.91 -7.61
C ALA A 388 -3.79 15.68 -6.10
N VAL A 389 -3.93 16.74 -5.31
CA VAL A 389 -3.89 16.73 -3.84
C VAL A 389 -5.29 16.64 -3.22
N GLY A 390 -6.32 16.65 -4.06
CA GLY A 390 -7.71 16.41 -3.67
C GLY A 390 -8.59 16.22 -4.90
N TRP A 391 -9.78 15.67 -4.69
CA TRP A 391 -10.82 15.62 -5.71
C TRP A 391 -12.19 15.77 -5.04
N LYS A 392 -13.17 16.25 -5.80
CA LYS A 392 -14.58 16.28 -5.41
C LYS A 392 -15.44 16.01 -6.63
N THR A 393 -16.39 15.09 -6.51
CA THR A 393 -17.32 14.79 -7.60
C THR A 393 -18.73 15.12 -7.14
N TYR A 394 -19.38 16.00 -7.89
CA TYR A 394 -20.76 16.41 -7.71
C TYR A 394 -21.67 15.51 -8.54
N VAL A 395 -21.82 14.25 -8.10
CA VAL A 395 -22.88 13.35 -8.56
C VAL A 395 -24.11 13.67 -7.72
N TYR A 396 -25.31 13.79 -8.32
CA TYR A 396 -26.62 14.14 -7.71
C TYR A 396 -26.71 15.47 -6.91
N SER A 397 -25.61 15.97 -6.38
CA SER A 397 -25.53 17.12 -5.48
C SER A 397 -25.42 18.45 -6.20
N ILE A 398 -25.20 18.45 -7.52
CA ILE A 398 -25.11 19.70 -8.28
C ILE A 398 -26.39 20.53 -8.17
N GLY A 399 -27.57 19.89 -8.22
CA GLY A 399 -28.85 20.56 -8.06
C GLY A 399 -29.13 21.06 -6.63
N SER A 400 -28.39 20.55 -5.63
CA SER A 400 -28.46 21.02 -4.24
C SER A 400 -27.48 22.15 -3.90
N LEU A 401 -26.63 22.56 -4.85
CA LEU A 401 -25.75 23.71 -4.65
C LEU A 401 -26.56 25.00 -4.64
N GLU A 402 -26.11 25.98 -3.85
CA GLU A 402 -26.72 27.32 -3.85
C GLU A 402 -26.62 27.99 -5.24
N CYS A 403 -25.53 27.73 -5.97
CA CYS A 403 -25.32 28.16 -7.36
C CYS A 403 -24.21 27.35 -8.03
N LEU A 404 -24.11 27.43 -9.36
CA LEU A 404 -23.08 26.72 -10.12
C LEU A 404 -21.66 27.20 -9.77
N ALA A 405 -21.48 28.49 -9.48
CA ALA A 405 -20.20 29.06 -9.06
C ALA A 405 -19.61 28.41 -7.80
N THR A 406 -20.44 27.81 -6.95
CA THR A 406 -20.02 27.06 -5.75
C THR A 406 -19.02 25.94 -6.10
N VAL A 407 -19.12 25.33 -7.28
CA VAL A 407 -18.15 24.32 -7.78
C VAL A 407 -16.73 24.89 -7.84
N ILE A 408 -16.57 26.15 -8.19
CA ILE A 408 -15.26 26.81 -8.26
C ILE A 408 -14.86 27.31 -6.86
N ASP A 409 -15.78 27.99 -6.18
CA ASP A 409 -15.51 28.75 -4.96
C ASP A 409 -15.12 27.85 -3.77
N GLU A 410 -15.77 26.69 -3.62
CA GLU A 410 -15.43 25.72 -2.57
C GLU A 410 -14.05 25.07 -2.76
N ASN A 411 -13.57 24.98 -4.02
CA ASN A 411 -12.43 24.15 -4.36
C ASN A 411 -11.13 24.96 -4.58
N LEU A 412 -11.22 26.21 -5.04
CA LEU A 412 -10.04 27.07 -5.27
C LEU A 412 -9.31 27.48 -3.98
N GLY A 413 -9.98 27.41 -2.82
CA GLY A 413 -9.49 27.93 -1.55
C GLY A 413 -9.45 29.47 -1.52
N ARG A 414 -9.70 30.07 -0.34
CA ARG A 414 -9.69 31.53 -0.21
C ARG A 414 -8.26 32.07 -0.32
N VAL A 415 -8.03 32.98 -1.26
CA VAL A 415 -6.88 33.89 -1.23
C VAL A 415 -7.30 35.07 -0.35
N ARG A 416 -6.56 35.34 0.74
CA ARG A 416 -6.69 36.66 1.37
C ARG A 416 -6.06 37.66 0.39
N ARG A 417 -6.88 38.61 -0.07
CA ARG A 417 -6.40 39.81 -0.76
C ARG A 417 -5.42 40.56 0.12
#